data_AF-T0QRT9-F1
#
_entry.id   AF-T0QRT9-F1
#
_cell.length_a   1.000
_cell.length_b   1.000
_cell.length_c   1.000
_cell.angle_alpha   90.00
_cell.angle_beta   90.00
_cell.angle_gamma   90.00
#
_symmetry.space_group_name_H-M   'P 1'
#
loop_
_entity.id
_entity.type
_entity.pdbx_description
1 polymer ?
#
loop_
_entity_poly.entity_id
_entity_poly.type
_entity_poly.pdbx_seq_one_letter_code
_entity_poly.pdbx_strand_id
1 'polypeptide(L)'
;MGPKKGKKGKEKKGKKAKEGDGKEADGSKENEAERQALIKDAKRLAEKAKKEEEAFNEFQQQREKINYFWIVEKKNLEDKKAELRNKERERQDLEEKHQVEIKVYKQRVKHLLYEHQNEITTLKTESETSLKLGQDDHRTTERELKTDKRSLKLDLKEMELSHEDYLKTLKQEQDKRITILRQEFERHAKELQQKFERKRKLFRDELESTRRVETGRIEERKNSHIAQLMTSHEKAFGEIKNYYNDITHNNLDLIKSLKEEVAEMKKKEATDEKLMFEISQENKRMSEPLKKALLDVERLRQNIKSYDNDKIALKQAKAELLVLEDDLATISWEHEVLTQRYAQVKKEYDALHAQFQASIYDVQQKNGLKNLLLEKKLESMGDVLEQKDAQLNEVLAHAQLDPSVAGQVKRRLEDIMEAKNQEVRDLEKELGIVLRLLHDFTQAARAKLAEYGTPLDELGFDPNDHAALAKAATATRLPPIGSGKREKPNNERPRMLAHVNVGK
;
A
#
# COMPACT_ATOMS: atom_id res chain seq x y z
N MET A 1 -93.82 -33.83 -35.33
CA MET A 1 -94.56 -33.31 -36.50
C MET A 1 -94.46 -34.39 -37.59
N GLY A 2 -95.51 -35.16 -37.85
CA GLY A 2 -96.53 -34.82 -38.83
C GLY A 2 -96.45 -35.82 -40.01
N PRO A 3 -97.30 -36.86 -40.06
CA PRO A 3 -97.26 -37.98 -41.01
C PRO A 3 -98.32 -37.87 -42.12
N LYS A 4 -98.20 -38.61 -43.24
CA LYS A 4 -99.28 -38.90 -44.23
C LYS A 4 -98.86 -40.13 -45.06
N LYS A 5 -99.48 -41.33 -45.06
CA LYS A 5 -100.85 -41.84 -45.36
C LYS A 5 -101.32 -41.73 -46.83
N GLY A 6 -101.67 -42.90 -47.38
CA GLY A 6 -102.57 -43.17 -48.53
C GLY A 6 -102.11 -44.45 -49.25
N LYS A 7 -102.71 -45.65 -49.23
CA LYS A 7 -104.07 -46.25 -49.08
C LYS A 7 -104.87 -46.40 -50.39
N LYS A 8 -105.34 -47.65 -50.60
CA LYS A 8 -106.43 -48.22 -51.46
C LYS A 8 -106.01 -48.64 -52.88
N GLY A 9 -106.50 -49.75 -53.46
CA GLY A 9 -107.53 -50.75 -53.11
C GLY A 9 -107.54 -51.85 -54.22
N LYS A 10 -107.87 -53.12 -53.91
CA LYS A 10 -109.18 -53.81 -54.14
C LYS A 10 -109.55 -54.01 -55.63
N GLU A 11 -110.14 -55.11 -56.14
CA GLU A 11 -110.82 -56.31 -55.60
C GLU A 11 -111.15 -57.29 -56.77
N LYS A 12 -111.23 -58.62 -56.51
CA LYS A 12 -112.29 -59.63 -56.87
C LYS A 12 -112.87 -59.72 -58.33
N LYS A 13 -113.48 -60.81 -58.85
CA LYS A 13 -113.94 -62.16 -58.40
C LYS A 13 -114.50 -62.92 -59.62
N GLY A 14 -114.40 -64.26 -59.60
CA GLY A 14 -115.49 -65.21 -59.92
C GLY A 14 -115.73 -65.56 -61.40
N LYS A 15 -116.35 -66.69 -61.80
CA LYS A 15 -117.18 -67.72 -61.14
C LYS A 15 -117.42 -68.81 -62.23
N LYS A 16 -117.05 -70.09 -62.05
CA LYS A 16 -117.81 -71.26 -61.55
C LYS A 16 -118.90 -71.86 -62.48
N ALA A 17 -118.78 -73.20 -62.69
CA ALA A 17 -119.84 -74.23 -62.82
C ALA A 17 -120.52 -74.36 -64.21
N LYS A 18 -121.09 -75.49 -64.69
CA LYS A 18 -121.40 -76.86 -64.20
C LYS A 18 -121.92 -77.68 -65.42
N GLU A 19 -121.55 -78.97 -65.57
CA GLU A 19 -122.41 -80.19 -65.47
C GLU A 19 -123.29 -80.62 -66.67
N GLY A 20 -123.17 -81.94 -66.97
CA GLY A 20 -124.23 -82.88 -67.40
C GLY A 20 -124.44 -83.08 -68.91
N ASP A 21 -124.89 -84.22 -69.46
CA ASP A 21 -125.08 -85.63 -69.07
C ASP A 21 -125.68 -86.36 -70.32
N GLY A 22 -125.58 -87.69 -70.44
CA GLY A 22 -126.39 -88.58 -71.31
C GLY A 22 -125.86 -88.90 -72.73
N LYS A 23 -125.39 -90.13 -73.04
CA LYS A 23 -126.11 -91.36 -73.52
C LYS A 23 -126.61 -91.24 -74.98
N GLU A 24 -126.54 -92.21 -75.91
CA GLU A 24 -126.36 -93.68 -75.94
C GLU A 24 -126.14 -94.13 -77.42
N ALA A 25 -125.50 -95.30 -77.64
CA ALA A 25 -125.66 -96.36 -78.69
C ALA A 25 -125.75 -96.00 -80.20
N ASP A 26 -125.30 -96.79 -81.20
CA ASP A 26 -124.56 -98.04 -81.37
C ASP A 26 -124.21 -98.16 -82.89
N GLY A 27 -123.23 -98.97 -83.27
CA GLY A 27 -123.13 -99.53 -84.62
C GLY A 27 -121.85 -99.25 -85.40
N SER A 28 -120.78 -100.00 -85.10
CA SER A 28 -119.88 -100.73 -86.04
C SER A 28 -118.45 -100.85 -85.47
N LYS A 29 -118.12 -102.06 -85.03
CA LYS A 29 -116.86 -102.44 -84.38
C LYS A 29 -115.76 -102.63 -85.43
N GLU A 30 -114.99 -101.56 -85.68
CA GLU A 30 -113.62 -101.67 -86.20
C GLU A 30 -112.72 -100.42 -85.91
N ASN A 31 -113.20 -99.40 -85.18
CA ASN A 31 -112.52 -98.10 -84.96
C ASN A 31 -112.22 -97.71 -83.49
N GLU A 32 -112.18 -98.67 -82.55
CA GLU A 32 -112.02 -98.37 -81.10
C GLU A 32 -110.55 -98.31 -80.62
N ALA A 33 -109.62 -98.89 -81.38
CA ALA A 33 -108.19 -98.87 -81.08
C ALA A 33 -107.51 -97.53 -81.40
N GLU A 34 -107.88 -96.86 -82.51
CA GLU A 34 -107.32 -95.56 -82.90
C GLU A 34 -107.72 -94.43 -81.94
N ARG A 35 -108.93 -94.49 -81.38
CA ARG A 35 -109.43 -93.47 -80.44
C ARG A 35 -108.67 -93.48 -79.10
N GLN A 36 -108.26 -94.65 -78.60
CA GLN A 36 -107.46 -94.74 -77.38
C GLN A 36 -106.01 -94.27 -77.58
N ALA A 37 -105.44 -94.47 -78.78
CA ALA A 37 -104.12 -93.95 -79.13
C ALA A 37 -104.10 -92.41 -79.15
N LEU A 38 -105.11 -91.79 -79.75
CA LEU A 38 -105.27 -90.32 -79.79
C LEU A 38 -105.45 -89.70 -78.39
N ILE A 39 -106.17 -90.38 -77.47
CA ILE A 39 -106.33 -89.90 -76.09
C ILE A 39 -105.02 -89.97 -75.30
N LYS A 40 -104.20 -91.01 -75.52
CA LYS A 40 -102.86 -91.10 -74.91
C LYS A 40 -101.93 -90.00 -75.43
N ASP A 41 -101.97 -89.72 -76.73
CA ASP A 41 -101.17 -88.63 -77.31
C ASP A 41 -101.63 -87.25 -76.84
N ALA A 42 -102.94 -87.01 -76.71
CA ALA A 42 -103.48 -85.78 -76.13
C ALA A 42 -103.04 -85.56 -74.68
N LYS A 43 -103.04 -86.61 -73.85
CA LYS A 43 -102.51 -86.54 -72.46
C LYS A 43 -101.01 -86.27 -72.43
N ARG A 44 -100.23 -86.93 -73.31
CA ARG A 44 -98.78 -86.70 -73.42
C ARG A 44 -98.47 -85.26 -73.85
N LEU A 45 -99.24 -84.71 -74.79
CA LEU A 45 -99.11 -83.32 -75.21
C LEU A 45 -99.52 -82.33 -74.10
N ALA A 46 -100.58 -82.62 -73.34
CA ALA A 46 -100.99 -81.82 -72.20
C ALA A 46 -99.95 -81.82 -71.06
N GLU A 47 -99.32 -82.97 -70.76
CA GLU A 47 -98.22 -83.05 -69.80
C GLU A 47 -96.98 -82.29 -70.27
N LYS A 48 -96.65 -82.35 -71.56
CA LYS A 48 -95.57 -81.54 -72.14
C LYS A 48 -95.86 -80.05 -72.05
N ALA A 49 -97.08 -79.63 -72.40
CA ALA A 49 -97.51 -78.24 -72.28
C ALA A 49 -97.46 -77.75 -70.82
N LYS A 50 -97.86 -78.58 -69.86
CA LYS A 50 -97.78 -78.26 -68.43
C LYS A 50 -96.32 -78.13 -67.95
N LYS A 51 -95.43 -79.03 -68.38
CA LYS A 51 -93.99 -78.92 -68.09
C LYS A 51 -93.36 -77.68 -68.72
N GLU A 52 -93.77 -77.32 -69.93
CA GLU A 52 -93.34 -76.07 -70.58
C GLU A 52 -93.85 -74.84 -69.82
N GLU A 53 -95.07 -74.87 -69.28
CA GLU A 53 -95.63 -73.80 -68.45
C GLU A 53 -94.90 -73.67 -67.10
N GLU A 54 -94.59 -74.79 -66.44
CA GLU A 54 -93.78 -74.82 -65.21
C GLU A 54 -92.35 -74.30 -65.47
N ALA A 55 -91.70 -74.75 -66.55
CA ALA A 55 -90.37 -74.26 -66.95
C ALA A 55 -90.39 -72.77 -67.33
N PHE A 56 -91.46 -72.30 -67.99
CA PHE A 56 -91.63 -70.88 -68.30
C PHE A 56 -91.77 -70.06 -67.01
N ASN A 57 -92.56 -70.52 -66.04
CA ASN A 57 -92.70 -69.86 -64.74
C ASN A 57 -91.38 -69.83 -63.95
N GLU A 58 -90.61 -70.92 -63.94
CA GLU A 58 -89.27 -70.94 -63.34
C GLU A 58 -88.34 -69.95 -64.03
N PHE A 59 -88.37 -69.89 -65.37
CA PHE A 59 -87.58 -68.94 -66.14
C PHE A 59 -88.00 -67.49 -65.86
N GLN A 60 -89.30 -67.22 -65.67
CA GLN A 60 -89.80 -65.91 -65.24
C GLN A 60 -89.26 -65.55 -63.86
N GLN A 61 -89.35 -66.46 -62.88
CA GLN A 61 -88.81 -66.21 -61.53
C GLN A 61 -87.29 -66.01 -61.53
N GLN A 62 -86.55 -66.77 -62.33
CA GLN A 62 -85.11 -66.59 -62.49
C GLN A 62 -84.79 -65.24 -63.13
N ARG A 63 -85.53 -64.85 -64.18
CA ARG A 63 -85.40 -63.53 -64.82
C ARG A 63 -85.69 -62.40 -63.84
N GLU A 64 -86.73 -62.52 -63.02
CA GLU A 64 -87.07 -61.55 -61.98
C GLU A 64 -85.99 -61.49 -60.89
N LYS A 65 -85.45 -62.62 -60.43
CA LYS A 65 -84.33 -62.67 -59.47
C LYS A 65 -83.08 -62.03 -60.03
N ILE A 66 -82.71 -62.34 -61.28
CA ILE A 66 -81.56 -61.72 -61.96
C ILE A 66 -81.79 -60.21 -62.10
N ASN A 67 -82.99 -59.78 -62.48
CA ASN A 67 -83.32 -58.37 -62.58
C ASN A 67 -83.25 -57.68 -61.20
N TYR A 68 -83.74 -58.30 -60.13
CA TYR A 68 -83.61 -57.79 -58.77
C TYR A 68 -82.14 -57.66 -58.35
N PHE A 69 -81.33 -58.70 -58.54
CA PHE A 69 -79.89 -58.65 -58.26
C PHE A 69 -79.21 -57.57 -59.07
N TRP A 70 -79.55 -57.42 -60.35
CA TRP A 70 -79.00 -56.37 -61.20
C TRP A 70 -79.37 -54.97 -60.68
N ILE A 71 -80.62 -54.74 -60.27
CA ILE A 71 -81.05 -53.45 -59.68
C ILE A 71 -80.31 -53.18 -58.37
N VAL A 72 -80.23 -54.17 -57.48
CA VAL A 72 -79.56 -54.03 -56.17
C VAL A 72 -78.07 -53.78 -56.35
N GLU A 73 -77.38 -54.56 -57.18
CA GLU A 73 -75.95 -54.37 -57.44
C GLU A 73 -75.66 -53.08 -58.18
N LYS A 74 -76.52 -52.66 -59.11
CA LYS A 74 -76.40 -51.35 -59.75
C LYS A 74 -76.55 -50.23 -58.71
N LYS A 75 -77.52 -50.33 -57.80
CA LYS A 75 -77.68 -49.37 -56.70
C LYS A 75 -76.49 -49.40 -55.75
N ASN A 76 -76.02 -50.57 -55.33
CA ASN A 76 -74.83 -50.71 -54.47
C ASN A 76 -73.60 -50.09 -55.12
N LEU A 77 -73.41 -50.29 -56.43
CA LEU A 77 -72.33 -49.68 -57.20
C LEU A 77 -72.46 -48.16 -57.23
N GLU A 78 -73.67 -47.63 -57.44
CA GLU A 78 -73.96 -46.19 -57.40
C GLU A 78 -73.69 -45.60 -56.00
N ASP A 79 -74.10 -46.30 -54.93
CA ASP A 79 -73.87 -45.93 -53.54
C ASP A 79 -72.36 -45.94 -53.20
N LYS A 80 -71.63 -46.98 -53.61
CA LYS A 80 -70.16 -47.05 -53.42
C LYS A 80 -69.42 -45.98 -54.20
N LYS A 81 -69.87 -45.65 -55.43
CA LYS A 81 -69.34 -44.51 -56.19
C LYS A 81 -69.65 -43.17 -55.51
N ALA A 82 -70.79 -43.03 -54.82
CA ALA A 82 -71.11 -41.86 -54.04
C ALA A 82 -70.22 -41.76 -52.78
N GLU A 83 -70.04 -42.85 -52.04
CA GLU A 83 -69.14 -42.92 -50.88
C GLU A 83 -67.70 -42.57 -51.26
N LEU A 84 -67.18 -43.13 -52.36
CA LEU A 84 -65.82 -42.84 -52.84
C LEU A 84 -65.65 -41.36 -53.19
N ARG A 85 -66.65 -40.74 -53.85
CA ARG A 85 -66.65 -39.29 -54.12
C ARG A 85 -66.73 -38.44 -52.86
N ASN A 86 -67.40 -38.90 -51.81
CA ASN A 86 -67.44 -38.19 -50.53
C ASN A 86 -66.10 -38.32 -49.80
N LYS A 87 -65.50 -39.52 -49.78
CA LYS A 87 -64.17 -39.73 -49.19
C LYS A 87 -63.08 -38.95 -49.90
N GLU A 88 -63.17 -38.83 -51.22
CA GLU A 88 -62.24 -38.00 -51.99
C GLU A 88 -62.39 -36.52 -51.66
N ARG A 89 -63.63 -36.03 -51.45
CA ARG A 89 -63.86 -34.67 -50.95
C ARG A 89 -63.35 -34.46 -49.53
N GLU A 90 -63.61 -35.40 -48.61
CA GLU A 90 -63.07 -35.33 -47.24
C GLU A 90 -61.53 -35.30 -47.24
N ARG A 91 -60.88 -36.06 -48.12
CA ARG A 91 -59.43 -36.05 -48.30
C ARG A 91 -58.95 -34.68 -48.78
N GLN A 92 -59.62 -34.10 -49.77
CA GLN A 92 -59.31 -32.76 -50.28
C GLN A 92 -59.49 -31.69 -49.20
N ASP A 93 -60.60 -31.71 -48.45
CA ASP A 93 -60.85 -30.76 -47.36
C ASP A 93 -59.78 -30.86 -46.25
N LEU A 94 -59.32 -32.06 -45.92
CA LEU A 94 -58.23 -32.26 -44.95
C LEU A 94 -56.89 -31.76 -45.49
N GLU A 95 -56.60 -31.98 -46.76
CA GLU A 95 -55.39 -31.46 -47.41
C GLU A 95 -55.39 -29.92 -47.44
N GLU A 96 -56.53 -29.30 -47.75
CA GLU A 96 -56.68 -27.85 -47.71
C GLU A 96 -56.50 -27.31 -46.29
N LYS A 97 -57.10 -27.94 -45.27
CA LYS A 97 -56.90 -27.57 -43.86
C LYS A 97 -55.44 -27.67 -43.45
N HIS A 98 -54.78 -28.79 -43.75
CA HIS A 98 -53.35 -28.95 -43.45
C HIS A 98 -52.49 -27.92 -44.18
N GLN A 99 -52.80 -27.58 -45.43
CA GLN A 99 -52.08 -26.51 -46.14
C GLN A 99 -52.25 -25.14 -45.47
N VAL A 100 -53.45 -24.82 -44.98
CA VAL A 100 -53.72 -23.58 -44.22
C VAL A 100 -52.94 -23.59 -42.91
N GLU A 101 -52.97 -24.68 -42.15
CA GLU A 101 -52.21 -24.83 -40.90
C GLU A 101 -50.71 -24.65 -41.14
N ILE A 102 -50.15 -25.28 -42.18
CA ILE A 102 -48.74 -25.10 -42.56
C ILE A 102 -48.42 -23.63 -42.85
N LYS A 103 -49.32 -22.89 -43.52
CA LYS A 103 -49.13 -21.46 -43.78
C LYS A 103 -49.15 -20.65 -42.48
N VAL A 104 -50.08 -20.94 -41.57
CA VAL A 104 -50.16 -20.29 -40.26
C VAL A 104 -48.92 -20.57 -39.42
N TYR A 105 -48.47 -21.83 -39.36
CA TYR A 105 -47.24 -22.19 -38.65
C TYR A 105 -46.00 -21.52 -39.26
N LYS A 106 -45.88 -21.49 -40.60
CA LYS A 106 -44.81 -20.75 -41.28
C LYS A 106 -44.84 -19.27 -40.93
N GLN A 107 -46.02 -18.66 -40.89
CA GLN A 107 -46.17 -17.26 -40.50
C GLN A 107 -45.79 -17.05 -39.03
N ARG A 108 -46.22 -17.91 -38.12
CA ARG A 108 -45.88 -17.83 -36.69
C ARG A 108 -44.38 -17.96 -36.45
N VAL A 109 -43.71 -18.89 -37.13
CA VAL A 109 -42.25 -19.03 -37.07
C VAL A 109 -41.56 -17.77 -37.59
N LYS A 110 -42.04 -17.19 -38.69
CA LYS A 110 -41.50 -15.91 -39.21
C LYS A 110 -41.66 -14.76 -38.22
N HIS A 111 -42.82 -14.64 -37.56
CA HIS A 111 -43.05 -13.60 -36.55
C HIS A 111 -42.12 -13.81 -35.35
N LEU A 112 -42.03 -15.04 -34.84
CA LEU A 112 -41.15 -15.36 -33.72
C LEU A 112 -39.68 -15.05 -34.03
N LEU A 113 -39.20 -15.41 -35.23
CA LEU A 113 -37.84 -15.07 -35.65
C LEU A 113 -37.62 -13.56 -35.77
N TYR A 114 -38.63 -12.81 -36.23
CA TYR A 114 -38.56 -11.35 -36.32
C TYR A 114 -38.58 -10.69 -34.95
N GLU A 115 -39.42 -11.17 -34.03
CA GLU A 115 -39.45 -10.74 -32.62
C GLU A 115 -38.11 -10.98 -31.94
N HIS A 116 -37.57 -12.20 -32.04
CA HIS A 116 -36.26 -12.53 -31.50
C HIS A 116 -35.15 -11.65 -32.10
N GLN A 117 -35.19 -11.41 -33.42
CA GLN A 117 -34.21 -10.54 -34.07
C GLN A 117 -34.33 -9.09 -33.58
N ASN A 118 -35.55 -8.60 -33.36
CA ASN A 118 -35.80 -7.27 -32.82
C ASN A 118 -35.31 -7.17 -31.37
N GLU A 119 -35.64 -8.13 -30.50
CA GLU A 119 -35.16 -8.20 -29.12
C GLU A 119 -33.62 -8.23 -29.04
N ILE A 120 -32.98 -9.03 -29.88
CA ILE A 120 -31.51 -9.05 -29.96
C ILE A 120 -30.98 -7.68 -30.38
N THR A 121 -31.65 -7.02 -31.32
CA THR A 121 -31.23 -5.69 -31.79
C THR A 121 -31.42 -4.64 -30.70
N THR A 122 -32.55 -4.64 -30.00
CA THR A 122 -32.80 -3.71 -28.89
C THR A 122 -31.80 -3.92 -27.76
N LEU A 123 -31.58 -5.16 -27.33
CA LEU A 123 -30.58 -5.49 -26.29
C LEU A 123 -29.16 -5.06 -26.69
N LYS A 124 -28.78 -5.26 -27.97
CA LYS A 124 -27.48 -4.79 -28.47
C LYS A 124 -27.39 -3.27 -28.44
N THR A 125 -28.42 -2.57 -28.90
CA THR A 125 -28.44 -1.10 -28.85
C THR A 125 -28.40 -0.57 -27.43
N GLU A 126 -29.16 -1.15 -26.50
CA GLU A 126 -29.18 -0.77 -25.08
C GLU A 126 -27.81 -1.00 -24.42
N SER A 127 -27.17 -2.14 -24.72
CA SER A 127 -25.82 -2.46 -24.27
C SER A 127 -24.80 -1.44 -24.80
N GLU A 128 -24.84 -1.11 -26.09
CA GLU A 128 -23.96 -0.11 -26.69
C GLU A 128 -24.19 1.29 -26.12
N THR A 129 -25.45 1.70 -25.90
CA THR A 129 -25.75 2.99 -25.27
C THR A 129 -25.28 3.06 -23.83
N SER A 130 -25.45 1.98 -23.07
CA SER A 130 -25.00 1.89 -21.67
C SER A 130 -23.48 1.96 -21.59
N LEU A 131 -22.79 1.29 -22.53
CA LEU A 131 -21.33 1.34 -22.62
C LEU A 131 -20.83 2.76 -22.97
N LYS A 132 -21.50 3.45 -23.91
CA LYS A 132 -21.15 4.83 -24.26
C LYS A 132 -21.37 5.79 -23.10
N LEU A 133 -22.50 5.69 -22.40
CA LEU A 133 -22.78 6.48 -21.21
C LEU A 133 -21.69 6.29 -20.15
N GLY A 134 -21.33 5.03 -19.84
CA GLY A 134 -20.25 4.75 -18.90
C GLY A 134 -18.88 5.30 -19.34
N GLN A 135 -18.58 5.27 -20.65
CA GLN A 135 -17.36 5.87 -21.18
C GLN A 135 -17.36 7.40 -21.06
N ASP A 136 -18.48 8.06 -21.31
CA ASP A 136 -18.59 9.52 -21.22
C ASP A 136 -18.60 10.01 -19.76
N ASP A 137 -19.20 9.26 -18.85
CA ASP A 137 -19.09 9.50 -17.39
C ASP A 137 -17.63 9.34 -16.93
N HIS A 138 -16.94 8.29 -17.39
CA HIS A 138 -15.53 8.11 -17.07
C HIS A 138 -14.66 9.25 -17.61
N ARG A 139 -14.91 9.72 -18.85
CA ARG A 139 -14.21 10.89 -19.41
C ARG A 139 -14.49 12.16 -18.61
N THR A 140 -15.70 12.33 -18.10
CA THR A 140 -16.08 13.51 -17.32
C THR A 140 -15.39 13.50 -15.96
N THR A 141 -15.47 12.39 -15.24
CA THR A 141 -14.74 12.20 -13.97
C THR A 141 -13.22 12.33 -14.14
N GLU A 142 -12.65 11.82 -15.24
CA GLU A 142 -11.22 12.00 -15.52
C GLU A 142 -10.84 13.47 -15.76
N ARG A 143 -11.71 14.26 -16.41
CA ARG A 143 -11.50 15.71 -16.59
C ARG A 143 -11.58 16.45 -15.25
N GLU A 144 -12.56 16.12 -14.41
CA GLU A 144 -12.73 16.70 -13.06
C GLU A 144 -11.52 16.39 -12.18
N LEU A 145 -11.07 15.13 -12.14
CA LEU A 145 -9.87 14.75 -11.40
C LEU A 145 -8.62 15.47 -11.92
N LYS A 146 -8.53 15.75 -13.23
CA LYS A 146 -7.42 16.53 -13.80
C LYS A 146 -7.51 18.01 -13.40
N THR A 147 -8.70 18.60 -13.32
CA THR A 147 -8.86 19.98 -12.84
C THR A 147 -8.55 20.08 -11.35
N ASP A 148 -9.05 19.15 -10.54
CA ASP A 148 -8.81 19.13 -9.09
C ASP A 148 -7.34 18.89 -8.77
N LYS A 149 -6.67 18.02 -9.53
CA LYS A 149 -5.22 17.84 -9.40
C LYS A 149 -4.45 19.12 -9.73
N ARG A 150 -4.93 19.96 -10.65
CA ARG A 150 -4.28 21.24 -10.98
C ARG A 150 -4.57 22.29 -9.92
N SER A 151 -5.80 22.40 -9.42
CA SER A 151 -6.14 23.32 -8.32
C SER A 151 -5.36 22.98 -7.06
N LEU A 152 -5.35 21.71 -6.62
CA LEU A 152 -4.59 21.28 -5.45
C LEU A 152 -3.08 21.56 -5.57
N LYS A 153 -2.52 21.47 -6.79
CA LYS A 153 -1.11 21.85 -7.02
C LYS A 153 -0.88 23.35 -6.90
N LEU A 154 -1.84 24.18 -7.32
CA LEU A 154 -1.77 25.63 -7.16
C LEU A 154 -1.89 26.00 -5.69
N ASP A 155 -2.86 25.42 -4.97
CA ASP A 155 -3.06 25.66 -3.54
C ASP A 155 -1.82 25.24 -2.73
N LEU A 156 -1.23 24.08 -3.05
CA LEU A 156 0.03 23.64 -2.43
C LEU A 156 1.14 24.66 -2.70
N LYS A 157 1.24 25.17 -3.94
CA LYS A 157 2.28 26.14 -4.28
C LYS A 157 2.07 27.48 -3.60
N GLU A 158 0.83 27.93 -3.46
CA GLU A 158 0.47 29.14 -2.73
C GLU A 158 0.79 28.99 -1.24
N MET A 159 0.48 27.85 -0.63
CA MET A 159 0.89 27.54 0.74
C MET A 159 2.41 27.55 0.90
N GLU A 160 3.15 26.90 0.01
CA GLU A 160 4.63 26.93 0.01
C GLU A 160 5.19 28.36 -0.03
N LEU A 161 4.67 29.19 -0.95
CA LEU A 161 5.10 30.58 -1.09
C LEU A 161 4.77 31.40 0.16
N SER A 162 3.57 31.22 0.73
CA SER A 162 3.17 31.89 1.97
C SER A 162 4.06 31.49 3.16
N HIS A 163 4.47 30.22 3.24
CA HIS A 163 5.41 29.73 4.24
C HIS A 163 6.81 30.30 4.03
N GLU A 164 7.28 30.39 2.79
CA GLU A 164 8.56 31.02 2.46
C GLU A 164 8.57 32.50 2.85
N ASP A 165 7.51 33.24 2.53
CA ASP A 165 7.35 34.65 2.90
C ASP A 165 7.29 34.84 4.42
N TYR A 166 6.60 33.95 5.14
CA TYR A 166 6.58 33.94 6.60
C TYR A 166 7.98 33.71 7.18
N LEU A 167 8.73 32.72 6.67
CA LEU A 167 10.11 32.46 7.11
C LEU A 167 11.03 33.64 6.81
N LYS A 168 10.87 34.28 5.66
CA LYS A 168 11.64 35.46 5.26
C LYS A 168 11.36 36.64 6.20
N THR A 169 10.09 36.86 6.55
CA THR A 169 9.68 37.88 7.52
C THR A 169 10.24 37.59 8.90
N LEU A 170 10.17 36.33 9.36
CA LEU A 170 10.70 35.91 10.65
C LEU A 170 12.23 36.10 10.74
N LYS A 171 12.97 35.76 9.66
CA LYS A 171 14.42 36.03 9.57
C LYS A 171 14.72 37.52 9.61
N GLN A 172 13.97 38.34 8.87
CA GLN A 172 14.13 39.80 8.91
C GLN A 172 13.86 40.37 10.31
N GLU A 173 12.87 39.87 11.03
CA GLU A 173 12.64 40.26 12.42
C GLU A 173 13.79 39.85 13.33
N GLN A 174 14.33 38.64 13.17
CA GLN A 174 15.47 38.16 13.94
C GLN A 174 16.71 39.04 13.68
N ASP A 175 17.00 39.38 12.42
CA ASP A 175 18.12 40.26 12.05
C ASP A 175 17.96 41.66 12.64
N LYS A 176 16.73 42.20 12.64
CA LYS A 176 16.41 43.46 13.32
C LYS A 176 16.67 43.37 14.82
N ARG A 177 16.23 42.30 15.50
CA ARG A 177 16.46 42.08 16.94
C ARG A 177 17.95 41.95 17.26
N ILE A 178 18.71 41.22 16.44
CA ILE A 178 20.18 41.10 16.58
C ILE A 178 20.85 42.46 16.41
N THR A 179 20.41 43.26 15.44
CA THR A 179 20.96 44.60 15.19
C THR A 179 20.70 45.54 16.37
N ILE A 180 19.47 45.55 16.91
CA ILE A 180 19.12 46.32 18.10
C ILE A 180 20.00 45.90 19.29
N LEU A 181 20.13 44.59 19.52
CA LEU A 181 20.94 44.07 20.61
C LEU A 181 22.42 44.45 20.47
N ARG A 182 22.98 44.41 19.25
CA ARG A 182 24.35 44.90 18.97
C ARG A 182 24.50 46.38 19.30
N GLN A 183 23.53 47.21 18.90
CA GLN A 183 23.53 48.64 19.21
C GLN A 183 23.45 48.91 20.72
N GLU A 184 22.65 48.14 21.45
CA GLU A 184 22.57 48.23 22.92
C GLU A 184 23.90 47.85 23.58
N PHE A 185 24.54 46.76 23.15
CA PHE A 185 25.85 46.38 23.66
C PHE A 185 26.92 47.42 23.33
N GLU A 186 26.92 47.97 22.13
CA GLU A 186 27.86 49.03 21.74
C GLU A 186 27.64 50.30 22.57
N ARG A 187 26.38 50.68 22.83
CA ARG A 187 26.03 51.79 23.72
C ARG A 187 26.55 51.53 25.13
N HIS A 188 26.29 50.36 25.70
CA HIS A 188 26.76 50.01 27.05
C HIS A 188 28.28 49.96 27.14
N ALA A 189 28.97 49.46 26.12
CA ALA A 189 30.43 49.50 26.06
C ALA A 189 30.97 50.93 26.03
N LYS A 190 30.38 51.82 25.22
CA LYS A 190 30.72 53.24 25.14
C LYS A 190 30.47 53.97 26.47
N GLU A 191 29.33 53.74 27.11
CA GLU A 191 29.00 54.30 28.43
C GLU A 191 29.99 53.84 29.50
N LEU A 192 30.36 52.56 29.50
CA LEU A 192 31.32 52.00 30.44
C LEU A 192 32.73 52.58 30.22
N GLN A 193 33.18 52.65 28.96
CA GLN A 193 34.45 53.28 28.60
C GLN A 193 34.49 54.73 29.06
N GLN A 194 33.45 55.53 28.75
CA GLN A 194 33.37 56.92 29.19
C GLN A 194 33.41 57.05 30.72
N LYS A 195 32.73 56.17 31.46
CA LYS A 195 32.73 56.17 32.92
C LYS A 195 34.15 55.96 33.47
N PHE A 196 34.91 55.02 32.90
CA PHE A 196 36.29 54.77 33.33
C PHE A 196 37.27 55.85 32.84
N GLU A 197 37.07 56.43 31.66
CA GLU A 197 37.83 57.60 31.21
C GLU A 197 37.64 58.80 32.12
N ARG A 198 36.39 59.11 32.51
CA ARG A 198 36.10 60.18 33.48
C ARG A 198 36.76 59.90 34.83
N LYS A 199 36.63 58.69 35.39
CA LYS A 199 37.30 58.32 36.65
C LYS A 199 38.82 58.48 36.55
N ARG A 200 39.42 58.01 35.46
CA ARG A 200 40.86 58.09 35.22
C ARG A 200 41.34 59.53 35.05
N LYS A 201 40.54 60.39 34.41
CA LYS A 201 40.82 61.83 34.31
C LYS A 201 40.75 62.49 35.69
N LEU A 202 39.67 62.28 36.44
CA LEU A 202 39.51 62.81 37.79
C LEU A 202 40.69 62.43 38.71
N PHE A 203 41.10 61.16 38.68
CA PHE A 203 42.24 60.69 39.49
C PHE A 203 43.57 61.36 39.07
N ARG A 204 43.78 61.60 37.77
CA ARG A 204 44.95 62.37 37.30
C ARG A 204 44.91 63.81 37.77
N ASP A 205 43.77 64.47 37.60
CA ASP A 205 43.58 65.88 38.00
C ASP A 205 43.77 66.05 39.52
N GLU A 206 43.31 65.09 40.33
CA GLU A 206 43.49 65.06 41.79
C GLU A 206 44.96 64.87 42.19
N LEU A 207 45.67 63.94 41.55
CA LEU A 207 47.12 63.74 41.77
C LEU A 207 47.93 64.96 41.35
N GLU A 208 47.57 65.61 40.23
CA GLU A 208 48.24 66.80 39.73
C GLU A 208 47.99 68.01 40.65
N SER A 209 46.76 68.17 41.14
CA SER A 209 46.42 69.16 42.15
C SER A 209 47.22 68.95 43.44
N THR A 210 47.28 67.72 43.95
CA THR A 210 48.05 67.36 45.14
C THR A 210 49.54 67.66 44.94
N ARG A 211 50.11 67.27 43.79
CA ARG A 211 51.49 67.60 43.43
C ARG A 211 51.71 69.11 43.41
N ARG A 212 50.80 69.88 42.82
CA ARG A 212 50.90 71.35 42.74
C ARG A 212 50.90 72.01 44.12
N VAL A 213 50.04 71.54 45.02
CA VAL A 213 49.99 71.99 46.42
C VAL A 213 51.29 71.62 47.15
N GLU A 214 51.78 70.38 47.02
CA GLU A 214 53.03 69.94 47.64
C GLU A 214 54.24 70.75 47.15
N THR A 215 54.32 70.99 45.83
CA THR A 215 55.34 71.84 45.21
C THR A 215 55.27 73.27 45.76
N GLY A 216 54.08 73.88 45.81
CA GLY A 216 53.89 75.21 46.41
C GLY A 216 54.34 75.26 47.87
N ARG A 217 54.01 74.24 48.66
CA ARG A 217 54.46 74.14 50.07
C ARG A 217 55.97 73.99 50.21
N ILE A 218 56.63 73.34 49.26
CA ILE A 218 58.09 73.24 49.21
C ILE A 218 58.70 74.58 48.82
N GLU A 219 58.13 75.27 47.83
CA GLU A 219 58.57 76.60 47.39
C GLU A 219 58.43 77.63 48.51
N GLU A 220 57.29 77.68 49.21
CA GLU A 220 57.08 78.56 50.38
C GLU A 220 58.10 78.29 51.48
N ARG A 221 58.35 77.01 51.82
CA ARG A 221 59.39 76.65 52.80
C ARG A 221 60.77 77.11 52.37
N LYS A 222 61.12 76.91 51.09
CA LYS A 222 62.41 77.36 50.53
C LYS A 222 62.52 78.89 50.54
N ASN A 223 61.46 79.60 50.15
CA ASN A 223 61.42 81.07 50.15
C ASN A 223 61.52 81.62 51.57
N SER A 224 60.82 81.01 52.54
CA SER A 224 60.96 81.35 53.96
C SER A 224 62.40 81.13 54.45
N HIS A 225 63.04 80.03 54.06
CA HIS A 225 64.43 79.77 54.43
C HIS A 225 65.39 80.77 53.78
N ILE A 226 65.19 81.12 52.50
CA ILE A 226 65.94 82.17 51.80
C ILE A 226 65.76 83.51 52.53
N ALA A 227 64.54 83.89 52.91
CA ALA A 227 64.28 85.13 53.64
C ALA A 227 64.98 85.16 55.01
N GLN A 228 64.95 84.04 55.75
CA GLN A 228 65.69 83.90 57.01
C GLN A 228 67.21 84.01 56.78
N LEU A 229 67.72 83.36 55.73
CA LEU A 229 69.14 83.41 55.37
C LEU A 229 69.56 84.82 55.00
N MET A 230 68.76 85.54 54.21
CA MET A 230 68.98 86.95 53.86
C MET A 230 68.99 87.83 55.11
N THR A 231 68.06 87.62 56.04
CA THR A 231 68.00 88.37 57.31
C THR A 231 69.22 88.08 58.19
N SER A 232 69.64 86.82 58.26
CA SER A 232 70.83 86.39 58.99
C SER A 232 72.09 87.00 58.37
N HIS A 233 72.19 87.01 57.03
CA HIS A 233 73.29 87.67 56.32
C HIS A 233 73.28 89.17 56.52
N GLU A 234 72.13 89.86 56.45
CA GLU A 234 72.04 91.29 56.73
C GLU A 234 72.49 91.61 58.15
N LYS A 235 72.10 90.78 59.13
CA LYS A 235 72.55 90.90 60.51
C LYS A 235 74.05 90.67 60.63
N ALA A 236 74.58 89.61 60.03
CA ALA A 236 76.02 89.32 60.02
C ALA A 236 76.82 90.43 59.32
N PHE A 237 76.31 91.00 58.22
CA PHE A 237 76.92 92.16 57.56
C PHE A 237 76.86 93.40 58.45
N GLY A 238 75.77 93.63 59.17
CA GLY A 238 75.65 94.68 60.18
C GLY A 238 76.64 94.49 61.32
N GLU A 239 76.79 93.26 61.83
CA GLU A 239 77.77 92.88 62.85
C GLU A 239 79.21 93.04 62.34
N ILE A 240 79.51 92.68 61.09
CA ILE A 240 80.81 92.92 60.44
C ILE A 240 81.07 94.42 60.30
N LYS A 241 80.07 95.20 59.89
CA LYS A 241 80.19 96.66 59.76
C LYS A 241 80.42 97.32 61.11
N ASN A 242 79.73 96.85 62.15
CA ASN A 242 79.95 97.26 63.52
C ASN A 242 81.34 96.81 64.00
N TYR A 243 81.78 95.59 63.70
CA TYR A 243 83.14 95.12 64.00
C TYR A 243 84.22 95.97 63.34
N TYR A 244 84.04 96.40 62.09
CA TYR A 244 84.99 97.30 61.44
C TYR A 244 84.89 98.74 61.95
N ASN A 245 83.69 99.23 62.31
CA ASN A 245 83.52 100.51 63.00
C ASN A 245 84.19 100.47 64.38
N ASP A 246 84.02 99.38 65.12
CA ASP A 246 84.62 99.11 66.41
C ASP A 246 86.12 98.89 66.27
N ILE A 247 86.62 98.32 65.16
CA ILE A 247 88.05 98.31 64.83
C ILE A 247 88.54 99.71 64.51
N THR A 248 87.79 100.57 63.81
CA THR A 248 88.24 101.95 63.60
C THR A 248 88.26 102.75 64.90
N HIS A 249 87.31 102.47 65.81
CA HIS A 249 87.27 103.07 67.15
C HIS A 249 88.39 102.50 68.04
N ASN A 250 88.54 101.18 68.07
CA ASN A 250 89.65 100.49 68.71
C ASN A 250 90.98 100.87 68.09
N ASN A 251 91.12 101.14 66.79
CA ASN A 251 92.40 101.56 66.20
C ASN A 251 92.78 102.96 66.70
N LEU A 252 91.80 103.81 66.98
CA LEU A 252 91.97 105.09 67.66
C LEU A 252 92.40 104.90 69.13
N ASP A 253 91.80 103.93 69.84
CA ASP A 253 92.17 103.57 71.21
C ASP A 253 93.48 102.75 71.31
N LEU A 254 93.81 102.00 70.26
CA LEU A 254 94.99 101.15 70.06
C LEU A 254 96.19 102.01 69.67
N ILE A 255 96.02 103.14 68.97
CA ILE A 255 97.09 104.15 68.88
C ILE A 255 97.46 104.70 70.28
N LYS A 256 96.49 104.75 71.19
CA LYS A 256 96.70 105.12 72.61
C LYS A 256 97.32 103.98 73.41
N SER A 257 96.86 102.73 73.24
CA SER A 257 97.32 101.55 74.00
C SER A 257 98.59 100.89 73.46
N LEU A 258 98.92 100.99 72.17
CA LEU A 258 100.17 100.47 71.56
C LEU A 258 101.44 101.19 72.05
N LYS A 259 101.30 102.30 72.78
CA LYS A 259 102.40 102.86 73.58
C LYS A 259 102.62 102.14 74.91
N GLU A 260 101.63 101.41 75.42
CA GLU A 260 101.64 100.71 76.71
C GLU A 260 101.69 99.17 76.57
N GLU A 261 101.24 98.61 75.44
CA GLU A 261 101.14 97.16 75.17
C GLU A 261 102.31 96.55 74.38
N VAL A 262 103.45 97.23 74.20
CA VAL A 262 104.71 96.55 73.84
C VAL A 262 105.22 95.68 75.02
N ALA A 263 104.67 95.88 76.22
CA ALA A 263 105.16 95.26 77.45
C ALA A 263 104.56 93.88 77.78
N GLU A 264 103.39 93.47 77.26
CA GLU A 264 102.60 92.44 78.00
C GLU A 264 102.04 91.23 77.24
N MET A 265 102.18 91.04 75.93
CA MET A 265 101.50 89.90 75.26
C MET A 265 102.41 88.96 74.49
N LYS A 266 103.44 88.51 75.20
CA LYS A 266 104.18 87.26 74.94
C LYS A 266 103.45 86.01 75.52
N LYS A 267 102.12 86.05 75.74
CA LYS A 267 101.46 85.11 76.66
C LYS A 267 100.06 84.59 76.25
N LYS A 268 100.06 83.55 75.41
CA LYS A 268 99.12 82.39 75.37
C LYS A 268 98.00 82.43 74.33
N GLU A 269 97.92 81.45 73.42
CA GLU A 269 97.61 79.99 73.60
C GLU A 269 96.13 79.71 73.94
N ALA A 270 95.22 80.13 73.06
CA ALA A 270 93.77 79.85 73.18
C ALA A 270 93.09 79.65 71.81
N THR A 271 93.65 78.82 70.92
CA THR A 271 93.08 78.57 69.57
C THR A 271 92.71 77.12 69.27
N ASP A 272 93.05 76.15 70.12
CA ASP A 272 93.02 74.74 69.70
C ASP A 272 91.70 74.00 70.01
N GLU A 273 90.69 74.69 70.54
CA GLU A 273 89.42 74.06 70.98
C GLU A 273 88.33 73.98 69.87
N LYS A 274 88.52 74.62 68.71
CA LYS A 274 87.48 74.70 67.65
C LYS A 274 87.47 73.56 66.62
N LEU A 275 88.53 72.74 66.52
CA LEU A 275 88.65 71.73 65.45
C LEU A 275 87.83 70.44 65.68
N MET A 276 87.39 70.16 66.92
CA MET A 276 86.72 68.90 67.28
C MET A 276 85.22 68.83 66.93
N PHE A 277 84.58 69.96 66.62
CA PHE A 277 83.12 70.00 66.37
C PHE A 277 82.75 69.70 64.90
N GLU A 278 83.62 70.02 63.94
CA GLU A 278 83.34 69.88 62.50
C GLU A 278 83.32 68.41 62.04
N ILE A 279 84.16 67.55 62.63
CA ILE A 279 84.30 66.14 62.27
C ILE A 279 83.05 65.32 62.67
N SER A 280 82.27 65.77 63.65
CA SER A 280 81.07 65.09 64.16
C SER A 280 79.83 65.29 63.27
N GLN A 281 79.70 66.43 62.61
CA GLN A 281 78.53 66.72 61.75
C GLN A 281 78.59 66.01 60.40
N GLU A 282 79.78 65.83 59.83
CA GLU A 282 79.97 65.19 58.52
C GLU A 282 79.57 63.70 58.56
N ASN A 283 79.82 63.00 59.68
CA ASN A 283 79.45 61.59 59.85
C ASN A 283 77.94 61.34 59.97
N LYS A 284 77.15 62.32 60.46
CA LYS A 284 75.68 62.20 60.49
C LYS A 284 75.04 62.35 59.10
N ARG A 285 75.63 63.17 58.23
CA ARG A 285 75.14 63.46 56.87
C ARG A 285 75.14 62.24 55.94
N MET A 286 76.04 61.28 56.14
CA MET A 286 76.23 60.11 55.27
C MET A 286 75.37 58.87 55.66
N SER A 287 74.66 58.91 56.80
CA SER A 287 73.91 57.74 57.31
C SER A 287 72.57 57.48 56.61
N GLU A 288 71.85 58.52 56.19
CA GLU A 288 70.56 58.39 55.50
C GLU A 288 70.66 57.84 54.06
N PRO A 289 71.60 58.31 53.21
CA PRO A 289 71.75 57.78 51.85
C PRO A 289 72.07 56.28 51.83
N LEU A 290 72.88 55.81 52.79
CA LEU A 290 73.23 54.40 52.92
C LEU A 290 72.00 53.54 53.27
N LYS A 291 71.11 54.03 54.13
CA LYS A 291 69.88 53.31 54.53
C LYS A 291 68.88 53.19 53.37
N LYS A 292 68.75 54.23 52.53
CA LYS A 292 67.89 54.19 51.33
C LYS A 292 68.41 53.20 50.28
N ALA A 293 69.73 53.19 50.04
CA ALA A 293 70.36 52.26 49.10
C ALA A 293 70.16 50.79 49.52
N LEU A 294 70.25 50.48 50.82
CA LEU A 294 70.03 49.12 51.32
C LEU A 294 68.58 48.65 51.12
N LEU A 295 67.59 49.52 51.37
CA LEU A 295 66.17 49.21 51.14
C LEU A 295 65.86 48.99 49.65
N ASP A 296 66.47 49.76 48.77
CA ASP A 296 66.32 49.59 47.33
C ASP A 296 66.91 48.26 46.83
N VAL A 297 68.06 47.85 47.37
CA VAL A 297 68.67 46.54 47.07
C VAL A 297 67.74 45.41 47.52
N GLU A 298 67.10 45.52 48.68
CA GLU A 298 66.17 44.49 49.17
C GLU A 298 64.89 44.40 48.34
N ARG A 299 64.32 45.54 47.93
CA ARG A 299 63.18 45.60 47.02
C ARG A 299 63.50 44.99 45.65
N LEU A 300 64.65 45.33 45.07
CA LEU A 300 65.08 44.76 43.78
C LEU A 300 65.29 43.25 43.86
N ARG A 301 65.83 42.75 44.99
CA ARG A 301 65.95 41.30 45.22
C ARG A 301 64.60 40.60 45.31
N GLN A 302 63.58 41.23 45.91
CA GLN A 302 62.22 40.67 45.92
C GLN A 302 61.60 40.63 44.52
N ASN A 303 61.76 41.69 43.73
CA ASN A 303 61.24 41.74 42.36
C ASN A 303 61.90 40.70 41.43
N ILE A 304 63.20 40.41 41.62
CA ILE A 304 63.88 39.35 40.87
C ILE A 304 63.27 37.99 41.22
N LYS A 305 63.01 37.71 42.50
CA LYS A 305 62.36 36.46 42.92
C LYS A 305 60.95 36.31 42.34
N SER A 306 60.15 37.38 42.31
CA SER A 306 58.81 37.30 41.69
C SER A 306 58.89 37.03 40.19
N TYR A 307 59.83 37.70 39.50
CA TYR A 307 60.05 37.49 38.07
C TYR A 307 60.50 36.06 37.73
N ASP A 308 61.37 35.47 38.56
CA ASP A 308 61.78 34.07 38.38
C ASP A 308 60.60 33.09 38.58
N ASN A 309 59.72 33.36 39.55
CA ASN A 309 58.50 32.58 39.75
C ASN A 309 57.54 32.70 38.55
N ASP A 310 57.31 33.92 38.04
CA ASP A 310 56.46 34.16 36.88
C ASP A 310 57.01 33.46 35.62
N LYS A 311 58.34 33.42 35.46
CA LYS A 311 59.01 32.72 34.36
C LYS A 311 58.81 31.20 34.42
N ILE A 312 58.76 30.62 35.62
CA ILE A 312 58.47 29.19 35.81
C ILE A 312 57.00 28.91 35.50
N ALA A 313 56.08 29.72 36.02
CA ALA A 313 54.65 29.59 35.75
C ALA A 313 54.33 29.72 34.25
N LEU A 314 54.97 30.66 33.55
CA LEU A 314 54.82 30.83 32.10
C LEU A 314 55.30 29.59 31.32
N LYS A 315 56.41 28.96 31.75
CA LYS A 315 56.89 27.73 31.12
C LYS A 315 55.91 26.56 31.32
N GLN A 316 55.35 26.43 32.52
CA GLN A 316 54.34 25.40 32.82
C GLN A 316 53.08 25.61 31.98
N ALA A 317 52.53 26.83 31.96
CA ALA A 317 51.36 27.17 31.15
C ALA A 317 51.59 26.92 29.65
N LYS A 318 52.80 27.19 29.13
CA LYS A 318 53.14 26.88 27.74
C LYS A 318 53.20 25.37 27.46
N ALA A 319 53.70 24.58 28.41
CA ALA A 319 53.73 23.13 28.26
C ALA A 319 52.30 22.55 28.29
N GLU A 320 51.45 23.03 29.20
CA GLU A 320 50.04 22.64 29.26
C GLU A 320 49.27 23.02 28.00
N LEU A 321 49.51 24.22 27.46
CA LEU A 321 48.88 24.67 26.23
C LEU A 321 49.27 23.82 25.02
N LEU A 322 50.54 23.41 24.93
CA LEU A 322 51.01 22.52 23.87
C LEU A 322 50.33 21.15 23.92
N VAL A 323 50.14 20.59 25.12
CA VAL A 323 49.41 19.32 25.30
C VAL A 323 47.94 19.49 24.90
N LEU A 324 47.29 20.56 25.34
CA LEU A 324 45.89 20.85 24.97
C LEU A 324 45.69 21.06 23.47
N GLU A 325 46.66 21.66 22.77
CA GLU A 325 46.62 21.82 21.31
C GLU A 325 46.70 20.46 20.59
N ASP A 326 47.54 19.54 21.07
CA ASP A 326 47.67 18.19 20.52
C ASP A 326 46.42 17.33 20.80
N ASP A 327 45.86 17.43 22.00
CA ASP A 327 44.58 16.79 22.36
C ASP A 327 43.44 17.31 21.49
N LEU A 328 43.37 18.62 21.26
CA LEU A 328 42.35 19.23 20.40
C LEU A 328 42.50 18.77 18.95
N ALA A 329 43.72 18.72 18.42
CA ALA A 329 44.00 18.19 17.09
C ALA A 329 43.53 16.73 16.97
N THR A 330 43.87 15.89 17.96
CA THR A 330 43.47 14.47 18.00
C THR A 330 41.95 14.32 18.04
N ILE A 331 41.27 15.02 18.95
CA ILE A 331 39.80 14.99 19.08
C ILE A 331 39.12 15.50 17.80
N SER A 332 39.66 16.54 17.16
CA SER A 332 39.11 17.07 15.93
C SER A 332 39.17 16.06 14.77
N TRP A 333 40.27 15.31 14.68
CA TRP A 333 40.44 14.26 13.69
C TRP A 333 39.50 13.08 13.97
N GLU A 334 39.42 12.63 15.23
CA GLU A 334 38.47 11.57 15.63
C GLU A 334 37.02 11.97 15.33
N HIS A 335 36.66 13.22 15.59
CA HIS A 335 35.33 13.74 15.30
C HIS A 335 35.01 13.72 13.81
N GLU A 336 35.95 14.13 12.96
CA GLU A 336 35.80 14.10 11.50
C GLU A 336 35.62 12.66 11.00
N VAL A 337 36.46 11.73 11.47
CA VAL A 337 36.36 10.30 11.12
C VAL A 337 35.01 9.73 11.55
N LEU A 338 34.55 10.05 12.76
CA LEU A 338 33.29 9.55 13.29
C LEU A 338 32.09 10.12 12.52
N THR A 339 32.17 11.39 12.10
CA THR A 339 31.15 12.06 11.28
C THR A 339 31.02 11.40 9.91
N GLN A 340 32.15 11.08 9.26
CA GLN A 340 32.15 10.36 7.98
C GLN A 340 31.58 8.95 8.12
N ARG A 341 31.99 8.20 9.16
CA ARG A 341 31.42 6.87 9.44
C ARG A 341 29.92 6.93 9.71
N TYR A 342 29.46 7.92 10.48
CA TYR A 342 28.04 8.11 10.73
C TYR A 342 27.26 8.38 9.44
N ALA A 343 27.77 9.26 8.57
CA ALA A 343 27.14 9.55 7.29
C ALA A 343 27.02 8.30 6.40
N GLN A 344 28.05 7.46 6.37
CA GLN A 344 28.02 6.19 5.64
C GLN A 344 26.98 5.21 6.22
N VAL A 345 27.00 4.99 7.53
CA VAL A 345 26.04 4.10 8.21
C VAL A 345 24.61 4.60 8.04
N LYS A 346 24.40 5.92 8.06
CA LYS A 346 23.08 6.51 7.83
C LYS A 346 22.58 6.23 6.41
N LYS A 347 23.46 6.36 5.41
CA LYS A 347 23.14 6.03 4.02
C LYS A 347 22.80 4.54 3.83
N GLU A 348 23.56 3.64 4.46
CA GLU A 348 23.30 2.20 4.45
C GLU A 348 21.96 1.87 5.13
N TYR A 349 21.68 2.50 6.27
CA TYR A 349 20.41 2.37 6.97
C TYR A 349 19.22 2.83 6.10
N ASP A 350 19.33 4.01 5.49
CA ASP A 350 18.24 4.55 4.66
C ASP A 350 18.00 3.68 3.42
N ALA A 351 19.06 3.15 2.80
CA ALA A 351 18.96 2.21 1.69
C ALA A 351 18.29 0.90 2.10
N LEU A 352 18.70 0.32 3.25
CA LEU A 352 18.12 -0.91 3.77
C LEU A 352 16.65 -0.72 4.16
N HIS A 353 16.32 0.43 4.76
CA HIS A 353 14.95 0.76 5.11
C HIS A 353 14.05 0.88 3.87
N ALA A 354 14.54 1.55 2.82
CA ALA A 354 13.82 1.64 1.55
C ALA A 354 13.61 0.27 0.90
N GLN A 355 14.63 -0.59 0.88
CA GLN A 355 14.50 -1.97 0.37
C GLN A 355 13.51 -2.80 1.19
N PHE A 356 13.53 -2.67 2.51
CA PHE A 356 12.60 -3.35 3.39
C PHE A 356 11.14 -2.93 3.12
N GLN A 357 10.89 -1.62 2.99
CA GLN A 357 9.57 -1.11 2.63
C GLN A 357 9.12 -1.63 1.26
N ALA A 358 9.99 -1.58 0.25
CA ALA A 358 9.68 -2.10 -1.08
C ALA A 358 9.33 -3.59 -1.06
N SER A 359 10.08 -4.40 -0.30
CA SER A 359 9.82 -5.82 -0.12
C SER A 359 8.48 -6.09 0.57
N ILE A 360 8.12 -5.30 1.58
CA ILE A 360 6.79 -5.39 2.22
C ILE A 360 5.68 -5.14 1.20
N TYR A 361 5.80 -4.08 0.40
CA TYR A 361 4.78 -3.75 -0.60
C TYR A 361 4.64 -4.84 -1.66
N ASP A 362 5.75 -5.42 -2.14
CA ASP A 362 5.72 -6.52 -3.10
C ASP A 362 5.04 -7.77 -2.51
N VAL A 363 5.36 -8.13 -1.27
CA VAL A 363 4.72 -9.26 -0.57
C VAL A 363 3.23 -9.00 -0.35
N GLN A 364 2.86 -7.79 0.05
CA GLN A 364 1.45 -7.40 0.21
C GLN A 364 0.70 -7.46 -1.11
N GLN A 365 1.30 -6.97 -2.20
CA GLN A 365 0.70 -7.02 -3.53
C GLN A 365 0.50 -8.46 -4.01
N LYS A 366 1.52 -9.32 -3.88
CA LYS A 366 1.45 -10.74 -4.24
C LYS A 366 0.39 -11.48 -3.43
N ASN A 367 0.33 -11.25 -2.12
CA ASN A 367 -0.70 -11.84 -1.28
C ASN A 367 -2.10 -11.29 -1.61
N GLY A 368 -2.22 -9.99 -1.88
CA GLY A 368 -3.47 -9.37 -2.31
C GLY A 368 -4.00 -9.97 -3.61
N LEU A 369 -3.14 -10.16 -4.63
CA LEU A 369 -3.49 -10.82 -5.89
C LEU A 369 -3.90 -12.29 -5.67
N LYS A 370 -3.17 -13.02 -4.82
CA LYS A 370 -3.51 -14.42 -4.49
C LYS A 370 -4.86 -14.52 -3.78
N ASN A 371 -5.13 -13.61 -2.84
CA ASN A 371 -6.41 -13.57 -2.13
C ASN A 371 -7.55 -13.25 -3.09
N LEU A 372 -7.39 -12.23 -3.95
CA LEU A 372 -8.39 -11.88 -4.96
C LEU A 372 -8.70 -13.06 -5.91
N LEU A 373 -7.67 -13.80 -6.32
CA LEU A 373 -7.84 -14.99 -7.15
C LEU A 373 -8.60 -16.10 -6.41
N LEU A 374 -8.30 -16.31 -5.13
CA LEU A 374 -9.00 -17.28 -4.29
C LEU A 374 -10.46 -16.89 -4.06
N GLU A 375 -10.74 -15.60 -3.83
CA GLU A 375 -12.09 -15.06 -3.70
C GLU A 375 -12.92 -15.30 -4.97
N LYS A 376 -12.39 -14.92 -6.14
CA LYS A 376 -13.07 -15.18 -7.43
C LYS A 376 -13.31 -16.66 -7.67
N LYS A 377 -12.37 -17.51 -7.27
CA LYS A 377 -12.52 -18.95 -7.41
C LYS A 377 -13.61 -19.50 -6.49
N LEU A 378 -13.66 -19.02 -5.25
CA LEU A 378 -14.67 -19.39 -4.28
C LEU A 378 -16.06 -18.93 -4.73
N GLU A 379 -16.17 -17.71 -5.24
CA GLU A 379 -17.38 -17.17 -5.88
C GLU A 379 -17.83 -18.07 -7.05
N SER A 380 -16.94 -18.37 -8.00
CA SER A 380 -17.28 -19.24 -9.14
C SER A 380 -17.69 -20.67 -8.73
N MET A 381 -17.07 -21.23 -7.68
CA MET A 381 -17.46 -22.54 -7.15
C MET A 381 -18.79 -22.46 -6.40
N GLY A 382 -19.09 -21.33 -5.75
CA GLY A 382 -20.39 -21.01 -5.16
C GLY A 382 -21.48 -20.98 -6.23
N ASP A 383 -21.28 -20.25 -7.33
CA ASP A 383 -22.23 -20.20 -8.45
C ASP A 383 -22.52 -21.59 -9.03
N VAL A 384 -21.47 -22.40 -9.21
CA VAL A 384 -21.62 -23.78 -9.69
C VAL A 384 -22.40 -24.63 -8.70
N LEU A 385 -22.15 -24.47 -7.39
CA LEU A 385 -22.88 -25.18 -6.34
C LEU A 385 -24.36 -24.79 -6.34
N GLU A 386 -24.67 -23.49 -6.39
CA GLU A 386 -26.05 -23.00 -6.47
C GLU A 386 -26.78 -23.52 -7.71
N GLN A 387 -26.11 -23.53 -8.88
CA GLN A 387 -26.66 -24.12 -10.10
C GLN A 387 -26.93 -25.62 -9.95
N LYS A 388 -26.02 -26.36 -9.30
CA LYS A 388 -26.18 -27.81 -9.08
C LYS A 388 -27.28 -28.11 -8.08
N ASP A 389 -27.40 -27.33 -7.01
CA ASP A 389 -28.50 -27.46 -6.05
C ASP A 389 -29.85 -27.12 -6.68
N ALA A 390 -29.92 -26.09 -7.53
CA ALA A 390 -31.13 -25.77 -8.29
C ALA A 390 -31.53 -26.92 -9.24
N GLN A 391 -30.58 -27.45 -10.02
CA GLN A 391 -30.79 -28.62 -10.88
C GLN A 391 -31.25 -29.85 -10.10
N LEU A 392 -30.62 -30.13 -8.95
CA LEU A 392 -30.97 -31.25 -8.10
C LEU A 392 -32.39 -31.10 -7.55
N ASN A 393 -32.77 -29.91 -7.09
CA ASN A 393 -34.11 -29.62 -6.57
C ASN A 393 -35.19 -29.77 -7.66
N GLU A 394 -34.90 -29.34 -8.89
CA GLU A 394 -35.80 -29.52 -10.04
C GLU A 394 -36.01 -31.01 -10.36
N VAL A 395 -34.94 -31.81 -10.41
CA VAL A 395 -35.02 -33.26 -10.63
C VAL A 395 -35.79 -33.96 -9.51
N LEU A 396 -35.56 -33.59 -8.25
CA LEU A 396 -36.29 -34.15 -7.11
C LEU A 396 -37.77 -33.79 -7.15
N ALA A 397 -38.13 -32.56 -7.57
CA ALA A 397 -39.52 -32.14 -7.74
C ALA A 397 -40.23 -32.91 -8.86
N HIS A 398 -39.55 -33.18 -9.98
CA HIS A 398 -40.09 -33.95 -11.10
C HIS A 398 -40.20 -35.46 -10.83
N ALA A 399 -39.27 -36.03 -10.05
CA ALA A 399 -39.20 -37.47 -9.84
C ALA A 399 -40.26 -38.01 -8.87
N GLN A 400 -40.99 -37.14 -8.14
CA GLN A 400 -42.02 -37.53 -7.15
C GLN A 400 -41.56 -38.63 -6.18
N LEU A 401 -40.27 -38.63 -5.82
CA LEU A 401 -39.68 -39.61 -4.92
C LEU A 401 -40.15 -39.33 -3.48
N ASP A 402 -40.42 -40.38 -2.70
CA ASP A 402 -40.68 -40.23 -1.27
C ASP A 402 -39.47 -39.55 -0.59
N PRO A 403 -39.65 -38.37 0.04
CA PRO A 403 -38.58 -37.62 0.69
C PRO A 403 -37.76 -38.44 1.68
N SER A 404 -38.38 -39.44 2.32
CA SER A 404 -37.71 -40.35 3.27
C SER A 404 -36.69 -41.25 2.56
N VAL A 405 -37.07 -41.82 1.42
CA VAL A 405 -36.22 -42.74 0.65
C VAL A 405 -35.09 -41.99 -0.04
N ALA A 406 -35.37 -40.82 -0.62
CA ALA A 406 -34.36 -39.96 -1.23
C ALA A 406 -33.31 -39.49 -0.22
N GLY A 407 -33.73 -39.12 1.00
CA GLY A 407 -32.83 -38.75 2.09
C GLY A 407 -31.92 -39.90 2.56
N GLN A 408 -32.45 -41.13 2.61
CA GLN A 408 -31.65 -42.31 2.97
C GLN A 408 -30.59 -42.65 1.92
N VAL A 409 -30.95 -42.58 0.62
CA VAL A 409 -30.00 -42.82 -0.48
C VAL A 409 -28.92 -41.73 -0.53
N LYS A 410 -29.29 -40.46 -0.31
CA LYS A 410 -28.34 -39.34 -0.23
C LYS A 410 -27.33 -39.55 0.91
N ARG A 411 -27.78 -39.87 2.12
CA ARG A 411 -26.90 -40.14 3.27
C ARG A 411 -25.95 -41.31 3.00
N ARG A 412 -26.45 -42.41 2.44
CA ARG A 412 -25.61 -43.57 2.12
C ARG A 412 -24.54 -43.25 1.07
N LEU A 413 -24.87 -42.41 0.09
CA LEU A 413 -23.91 -41.89 -0.89
C LEU A 413 -22.88 -40.96 -0.24
N GLU A 414 -23.31 -40.07 0.65
CA GLU A 414 -22.42 -39.19 1.43
C GLU A 414 -21.43 -40.03 2.27
N ASP A 415 -21.90 -41.06 2.98
CA ASP A 415 -21.05 -41.94 3.79
C ASP A 415 -20.01 -42.69 2.94
N ILE A 416 -20.41 -43.18 1.74
CA ILE A 416 -19.48 -43.85 0.82
C ILE A 416 -18.45 -42.84 0.27
N MET A 417 -18.87 -41.64 -0.08
CA MET A 417 -17.99 -40.58 -0.57
C MET A 417 -16.99 -40.15 0.52
N GLU A 418 -17.44 -40.01 1.76
CA GLU A 418 -16.59 -39.70 2.92
C GLU A 418 -15.55 -40.80 3.15
N ALA A 419 -15.97 -42.07 3.13
CA ALA A 419 -15.08 -43.21 3.27
C ALA A 419 -14.02 -43.27 2.16
N LYS A 420 -14.42 -43.01 0.90
CA LYS A 420 -13.49 -42.96 -0.24
C LYS A 420 -12.54 -41.78 -0.16
N ASN A 421 -13.01 -40.61 0.25
CA ASN A 421 -12.15 -39.45 0.48
C ASN A 421 -11.14 -39.71 1.60
N GLN A 422 -11.55 -40.44 2.64
CA GLN A 422 -10.64 -40.84 3.70
C GLN A 422 -9.56 -41.82 3.22
N GLU A 423 -9.94 -42.83 2.43
CA GLU A 423 -9.00 -43.77 1.79
C GLU A 423 -7.98 -43.03 0.91
N VAL A 424 -8.42 -42.05 0.13
CA VAL A 424 -7.54 -41.17 -0.66
C VAL A 424 -6.56 -40.41 0.25
N ARG A 425 -7.05 -39.78 1.33
CA ARG A 425 -6.20 -39.06 2.29
C ARG A 425 -5.15 -39.95 2.94
N ASP A 426 -5.48 -41.21 3.20
CA ASP A 426 -4.54 -42.14 3.84
C ASP A 426 -3.50 -42.68 2.86
N LEU A 427 -3.90 -43.03 1.62
CA LEU A 427 -2.97 -43.38 0.55
C LEU A 427 -2.00 -42.23 0.21
N GLU A 428 -2.46 -40.98 0.26
CA GLU A 428 -1.61 -39.81 0.06
C GLU A 428 -0.55 -39.64 1.15
N LYS A 429 -0.91 -39.92 2.40
CA LYS A 429 0.06 -39.90 3.51
C LYS A 429 1.09 -41.00 3.33
N GLU A 430 0.66 -42.21 2.97
CA GLU A 430 1.56 -43.33 2.71
C GLU A 430 2.53 -43.03 1.57
N LEU A 431 2.04 -42.47 0.46
CA LEU A 431 2.88 -42.00 -0.64
C LEU A 431 3.92 -40.97 -0.15
N GLY A 432 3.50 -40.01 0.68
CA GLY A 432 4.41 -39.03 1.27
C GLY A 432 5.50 -39.64 2.17
N ILE A 433 5.18 -40.70 2.91
CA ILE A 433 6.14 -41.45 3.72
C ILE A 433 7.12 -42.20 2.82
N VAL A 434 6.64 -42.91 1.80
CA VAL A 434 7.48 -43.67 0.85
C VAL A 434 8.44 -42.75 0.12
N LEU A 435 7.99 -41.58 -0.34
CA LEU A 435 8.85 -40.60 -1.01
C LEU A 435 9.95 -40.07 -0.08
N ARG A 436 9.65 -39.89 1.21
CA ARG A 436 10.66 -39.47 2.20
C ARG A 436 11.70 -40.56 2.43
N LEU A 437 11.25 -41.80 2.66
CA LEU A 437 12.15 -42.94 2.84
C LEU A 437 13.05 -43.16 1.61
N LEU A 438 12.50 -42.99 0.41
CA LEU A 438 13.25 -43.08 -0.82
C LEU A 438 14.31 -41.97 -0.92
N HIS A 439 13.96 -40.73 -0.54
CA HIS A 439 14.93 -39.63 -0.50
C HIS A 439 16.07 -39.90 0.49
N ASP A 440 15.74 -40.34 1.71
CA ASP A 440 16.71 -40.68 2.74
C ASP A 440 17.63 -41.83 2.28
N PHE A 441 17.06 -42.83 1.61
CA PHE A 441 17.82 -43.92 0.98
C PHE A 441 18.75 -43.42 -0.12
N THR A 442 18.29 -42.55 -1.03
CA THR A 442 19.13 -41.97 -2.08
C THR A 442 20.28 -41.16 -1.49
N GLN A 443 20.04 -40.37 -0.44
CA GLN A 443 21.10 -39.64 0.25
C GLN A 443 22.12 -40.59 0.90
N ALA A 444 21.67 -41.64 1.59
CA ALA A 444 22.54 -42.63 2.21
C ALA A 444 23.37 -43.40 1.17
N ALA A 445 22.75 -43.76 0.03
CA ALA A 445 23.43 -44.42 -1.08
C ALA A 445 24.49 -43.50 -1.72
N ARG A 446 24.18 -42.22 -1.92
CA ARG A 446 25.15 -41.21 -2.40
C ARG A 446 26.34 -41.07 -1.44
N ALA A 447 26.07 -40.98 -0.14
CA ALA A 447 27.13 -40.91 0.88
C ALA A 447 28.02 -42.15 0.86
N LYS A 448 27.44 -43.35 0.68
CA LYS A 448 28.21 -44.59 0.56
C LYS A 448 29.02 -44.70 -0.72
N LEU A 449 28.47 -44.29 -1.86
CA LEU A 449 29.22 -44.26 -3.13
C LEU A 449 30.43 -43.31 -3.06
N ALA A 450 30.25 -42.16 -2.42
CA ALA A 450 31.35 -41.23 -2.17
C ALA A 450 32.43 -41.84 -1.24
N GLU A 451 32.03 -42.60 -0.20
CA GLU A 451 32.96 -43.32 0.68
C GLU A 451 33.79 -44.37 -0.07
N TYR A 452 33.21 -45.04 -1.08
CA TYR A 452 33.91 -46.00 -1.93
C TYR A 452 34.72 -45.37 -3.07
N GLY A 453 34.78 -44.04 -3.14
CA GLY A 453 35.60 -43.31 -4.10
C GLY A 453 35.04 -43.29 -5.53
N THR A 454 33.72 -43.51 -5.70
CA THR A 454 33.04 -43.36 -6.99
C THR A 454 32.18 -42.08 -6.97
N PRO A 455 32.67 -40.97 -7.57
CA PRO A 455 31.88 -39.76 -7.71
C PRO A 455 30.62 -40.02 -8.56
N LEU A 456 29.52 -39.36 -8.24
CA LEU A 456 28.25 -39.47 -8.99
C LEU A 456 28.40 -39.15 -10.49
N ASP A 457 29.37 -38.32 -10.85
CA ASP A 457 29.68 -37.94 -12.23
C ASP A 457 30.18 -39.13 -13.09
N GLU A 458 30.68 -40.19 -12.47
CA GLU A 458 31.20 -41.39 -13.15
C GLU A 458 30.10 -42.45 -13.42
N LEU A 459 28.91 -42.31 -12.83
CA LEU A 459 27.83 -43.30 -12.94
C LEU A 459 27.15 -43.30 -14.31
N GLY A 460 27.25 -42.21 -15.07
CA GLY A 460 26.63 -42.08 -16.41
C GLY A 460 25.10 -42.03 -16.42
N PHE A 461 24.45 -42.03 -15.26
CA PHE A 461 23.01 -41.79 -15.10
C PHE A 461 22.75 -41.04 -13.80
N ASP A 462 21.80 -40.09 -13.84
CA ASP A 462 21.32 -39.43 -12.63
C ASP A 462 20.33 -40.36 -11.92
N PRO A 463 20.56 -40.73 -10.64
CA PRO A 463 19.53 -41.36 -9.84
C PRO A 463 18.34 -40.39 -9.79
N ASN A 464 17.20 -40.79 -10.36
CA ASN A 464 16.00 -39.95 -10.44
C ASN A 464 15.73 -39.29 -9.07
N ASP A 465 15.97 -37.99 -8.97
CA ASP A 465 15.59 -37.22 -7.80
C ASP A 465 14.05 -37.18 -7.79
N HIS A 466 13.43 -38.14 -7.08
CA HIS A 466 11.98 -38.23 -6.91
C HIS A 466 11.36 -36.96 -6.30
N ALA A 467 12.18 -35.99 -5.87
CA ALA A 467 11.77 -34.62 -5.59
C ALA A 467 11.04 -33.95 -6.78
N ALA A 468 11.40 -34.28 -8.04
CA ALA A 468 10.70 -33.80 -9.23
C ALA A 468 9.30 -34.44 -9.39
N LEU A 469 9.16 -35.72 -9.07
CA LEU A 469 7.87 -36.43 -9.06
C LEU A 469 6.97 -35.97 -7.90
N ALA A 470 7.54 -35.67 -6.74
CA ALA A 470 6.83 -35.11 -5.59
C ALA A 470 6.25 -33.71 -5.90
N LYS A 471 7.02 -32.85 -6.60
CA LYS A 471 6.56 -31.53 -7.09
C LYS A 471 5.53 -31.64 -8.21
N ALA A 472 5.67 -32.59 -9.12
CA ALA A 472 4.69 -32.84 -10.18
C ALA A 472 3.34 -33.34 -9.63
N ALA A 473 3.35 -34.16 -8.57
CA ALA A 473 2.14 -34.63 -7.91
C ALA A 473 1.41 -33.54 -7.09
N THR A 474 2.12 -32.50 -6.62
CA THR A 474 1.53 -31.34 -5.93
C THR A 474 1.04 -30.25 -6.89
N ALA A 475 1.67 -30.07 -8.06
CA ALA A 475 1.30 -29.04 -9.03
C ALA A 475 -0.08 -29.27 -9.68
N THR A 476 -0.58 -30.51 -9.69
CA THR A 476 -1.89 -30.87 -10.25
C THR A 476 -3.05 -30.73 -9.24
N ARG A 477 -2.79 -30.21 -8.04
CA ARG A 477 -3.80 -30.10 -6.97
C ARG A 477 -4.35 -28.68 -6.81
N LEU A 478 -5.67 -28.58 -6.88
CA LEU A 478 -6.42 -27.52 -6.21
C LEU A 478 -6.12 -27.56 -4.69
N PRO A 479 -5.82 -26.43 -4.03
CA PRO A 479 -5.49 -26.45 -2.61
C PRO A 479 -6.74 -26.84 -1.78
N PRO A 480 -6.58 -27.63 -0.70
CA PRO A 480 -7.68 -27.94 0.20
C PRO A 480 -8.10 -26.68 0.96
N ILE A 481 -9.41 -26.47 1.04
CA ILE A 481 -10.04 -25.46 1.90
C ILE A 481 -9.79 -25.88 3.34
N GLY A 482 -9.10 -25.04 4.10
CA GLY A 482 -9.02 -25.15 5.56
C GLY A 482 -7.72 -25.73 6.13
N SER A 483 -6.77 -24.85 6.42
CA SER A 483 -6.15 -24.74 7.75
C SER A 483 -5.06 -23.67 7.69
N GLY A 484 -5.39 -22.49 8.22
CA GLY A 484 -4.40 -21.44 8.44
C GLY A 484 -3.41 -21.87 9.53
N LYS A 485 -2.26 -22.40 9.12
CA LYS A 485 -1.05 -22.31 9.93
C LYS A 485 -0.19 -21.20 9.36
N ARG A 486 -0.14 -20.07 10.08
CA ARG A 486 0.88 -19.04 9.92
C ARG A 486 2.24 -19.67 10.19
N GLU A 487 2.99 -19.98 9.14
CA GLU A 487 4.43 -20.17 9.28
C GLU A 487 5.05 -18.82 9.68
N LYS A 488 5.60 -18.76 10.88
CA LYS A 488 6.43 -17.63 11.31
C LYS A 488 7.70 -17.62 10.45
N PRO A 489 8.15 -16.46 9.94
CA PRO A 489 9.42 -16.39 9.23
C PRO A 489 10.55 -16.72 10.21
N ASN A 490 11.35 -17.73 9.85
CA ASN A 490 12.56 -18.11 10.56
C ASN A 490 13.58 -16.96 10.40
N ASN A 491 13.67 -16.09 11.40
CA ASN A 491 14.61 -14.98 11.42
C ASN A 491 15.95 -15.49 11.96
N GLU A 492 16.69 -16.21 11.13
CA GLU A 492 18.10 -16.52 11.40
C GLU A 492 18.91 -15.24 11.17
N ARG A 493 19.17 -14.52 12.26
CA ARG A 493 20.21 -13.49 12.30
C ARG A 493 21.56 -14.17 12.07
N PRO A 494 22.43 -13.67 11.17
CA PRO A 494 23.80 -14.12 11.12
C PRO A 494 24.51 -13.77 12.44
N ARG A 495 24.99 -14.78 13.16
CA ARG A 495 25.95 -14.60 14.27
C ARG A 495 27.23 -14.02 13.66
N MET A 496 27.44 -12.72 13.84
CA MET A 496 28.77 -12.11 13.69
C MET A 496 29.69 -12.75 14.74
N LEU A 497 30.57 -13.63 14.28
CA LEU A 497 31.70 -14.12 15.04
C LEU A 497 32.66 -12.95 15.28
N ALA A 498 32.62 -12.40 16.50
CA ALA A 498 33.66 -11.53 16.99
C ALA A 498 34.94 -12.37 17.19
N HIS A 499 35.81 -12.39 16.18
CA HIS A 499 37.21 -12.72 16.41
C HIS A 499 37.90 -11.49 17.01
N VAL A 500 37.85 -11.42 18.33
CA VAL A 500 38.92 -10.78 19.11
C VAL A 500 40.13 -11.69 18.95
N ASN A 501 41.12 -11.26 18.16
CA ASN A 501 42.46 -11.81 18.26
C ASN A 501 43.40 -10.70 18.73
N VAL A 502 43.77 -10.82 20.00
CA VAL A 502 44.78 -10.02 20.68
C VAL A 502 46.13 -10.41 20.08
N GLY A 503 46.75 -9.47 19.36
CA GLY A 503 48.13 -9.55 18.90
C GLY A 503 48.95 -8.47 19.61
N LYS A 504 50.07 -8.91 20.20
CA LYS A 504 51.06 -8.18 21.00
C LYS A 504 51.54 -6.85 20.44
#